data_AF-A0A484BH77-F1
#
_entry.id   AF-A0A484BH77-F1
#
_cell.length_a   1.000
_cell.length_b   1.000
_cell.length_c   1.000
_cell.angle_alpha   90.00
_cell.angle_beta   90.00
_cell.angle_gamma   90.00
#
_symmetry.space_group_name_H-M   'P 1'
#
loop_
_entity.id
_entity.type
_entity.pdbx_description
1 polymer ?
#
loop_
_entity_poly.entity_id
_entity_poly.type
_entity_poly.pdbx_seq_one_letter_code
_entity_poly.pdbx_strand_id
1 'polypeptide(L)'
;MSSHWQQWVDRNAKPKNTFVAPSVRLPPTRWQKPGPMNREQWIHFYKWAKKNARPPPAHRAELAQRQMQAPTQIQQPKLSPFDPYSPLIYMYIASEMHANRQKEKSLQQHFETLSQPKHKRKKYVKPPKREYPYRPQLCNRPPPRPERGRPVAKPKVPCCFQHENLRLDFWSKIDYKISPNALRAKASKKVVELAKPRTYPPKPHCPLPAKPEEPVPKRTKMSARQWREHRIRLNSLSLPNPRVLEELSNRLTGSKQIQFIFVIV
;
A
#
# COMPACT_ATOMS: atom_id res chain seq x y z
N MET A 1 -13.81 39.50 40.64
CA MET A 1 -12.41 39.60 40.19
C MET A 1 -11.61 38.53 40.92
N SER A 2 -11.42 37.36 40.32
CA SER A 2 -10.71 36.24 40.96
C SER A 2 -9.21 36.58 41.06
N SER A 3 -8.61 36.42 42.24
CA SER A 3 -7.17 36.61 42.46
C SER A 3 -6.35 35.76 41.47
N HIS A 4 -5.19 36.27 41.03
CA HIS A 4 -4.24 35.57 40.16
C HIS A 4 -3.89 34.17 40.70
N TRP A 5 -3.83 34.03 42.02
CA TRP A 5 -3.60 32.75 42.68
C TRP A 5 -4.76 31.76 42.46
N GLN A 6 -6.00 32.23 42.56
CA GLN A 6 -7.19 31.42 42.32
C GLN A 6 -7.22 30.89 40.88
N GLN A 7 -6.86 31.74 39.91
CA GLN A 7 -6.77 31.35 38.51
C GLN A 7 -5.66 30.30 38.26
N TRP A 8 -4.55 30.39 38.99
CA TRP A 8 -3.48 29.40 38.91
C TRP A 8 -3.92 28.04 39.47
N VAL A 9 -4.62 28.03 40.62
CA VAL A 9 -5.16 26.80 41.22
C VAL A 9 -6.19 26.17 40.28
N ASP A 10 -7.15 26.96 39.76
CA ASP A 10 -8.19 26.47 38.85
C ASP A 10 -7.63 25.89 37.54
N ARG A 11 -6.46 26.36 37.10
CA ARG A 11 -5.80 25.87 35.89
C ARG A 11 -5.07 24.55 36.12
N ASN A 12 -4.50 24.35 37.32
CA ASN A 12 -3.73 23.16 37.66
C ASN A 12 -4.58 22.05 38.31
N ALA A 13 -5.72 22.39 38.91
CA ALA A 13 -6.67 21.43 39.47
C ALA A 13 -7.47 20.66 38.40
N LYS A 14 -7.46 21.14 37.15
CA LYS A 14 -8.10 20.43 36.03
C LYS A 14 -7.26 19.22 35.64
N PRO A 15 -7.86 18.02 35.52
CA PRO A 15 -7.14 16.85 35.03
C PRO A 15 -6.56 17.15 33.66
N LYS A 16 -5.32 16.72 33.40
CA LYS A 16 -4.70 16.88 32.08
C LYS A 16 -5.59 16.18 31.07
N ASN A 17 -6.11 16.92 30.09
CA ASN A 17 -6.91 16.33 29.02
C ASN A 17 -6.12 15.16 28.43
N THR A 18 -6.67 13.96 28.58
CA THR A 18 -6.09 12.75 28.00
C THR A 18 -6.19 12.94 26.49
N PHE A 19 -5.09 13.35 25.87
CA PHE A 19 -5.03 13.51 24.43
C PHE A 19 -5.11 12.13 23.81
N VAL A 20 -6.33 11.68 23.49
CA VAL A 20 -6.53 10.56 22.58
C VAL A 20 -6.22 11.12 21.20
N ALA A 21 -5.03 10.81 20.69
CA ALA A 21 -4.68 11.14 19.31
C ALA A 21 -5.84 10.65 18.42
N PRO A 22 -6.37 11.48 17.50
CA PRO A 22 -7.40 11.03 16.59
C PRO A 22 -6.86 9.79 15.91
N SER A 23 -7.54 8.65 16.09
CA SER A 23 -7.11 7.41 15.46
C SER A 23 -7.06 7.71 13.97
N VAL A 24 -5.85 7.70 13.40
CA VAL A 24 -5.69 7.80 11.96
C VAL A 24 -6.46 6.59 11.45
N ARG A 25 -7.67 6.81 10.92
CA ARG A 25 -8.47 5.74 10.36
C ARG A 25 -7.61 5.13 9.28
N LEU A 26 -6.99 3.99 9.59
CA LEU A 26 -6.17 3.27 8.64
C LEU A 26 -7.05 3.05 7.42
N PRO A 27 -6.54 3.27 6.20
CA PRO A 27 -7.32 3.01 5.00
C PRO A 27 -7.89 1.60 5.15
N PRO A 28 -9.20 1.42 4.86
CA PRO A 28 -9.87 0.15 5.11
C PRO A 28 -9.01 -0.94 4.52
N THR A 29 -8.64 -1.89 5.39
CA THR A 29 -7.90 -3.05 4.95
C THR A 29 -8.68 -3.67 3.82
N ARG A 30 -7.97 -4.33 2.93
CA ARG A 30 -8.53 -4.94 1.73
C ARG A 30 -9.84 -5.73 1.97
N TRP A 31 -10.00 -6.30 3.15
CA TRP A 31 -11.14 -7.11 3.61
C TRP A 31 -12.32 -6.28 4.15
N GLN A 32 -12.12 -5.01 4.42
CA GLN A 32 -13.14 -4.05 4.89
C GLN A 32 -13.83 -3.30 3.74
N LYS A 33 -13.44 -3.57 2.48
CA LYS A 33 -14.06 -2.97 1.30
C LYS A 33 -15.34 -3.76 0.93
N PRO A 34 -16.52 -3.11 0.84
CA PRO A 34 -17.74 -3.78 0.44
C PRO A 34 -17.69 -4.19 -1.04
N GLY A 35 -18.14 -5.42 -1.34
CA GLY A 35 -18.29 -5.95 -2.70
C GLY A 35 -17.46 -7.20 -3.01
N PRO A 36 -17.78 -7.92 -4.09
CA PRO A 36 -17.03 -9.09 -4.51
C PRO A 36 -15.62 -8.71 -4.94
N MET A 37 -14.63 -9.51 -4.55
CA MET A 37 -13.24 -9.28 -4.93
C MET A 37 -13.03 -9.44 -6.43
N ASN A 38 -12.27 -8.52 -7.04
CA ASN A 38 -11.84 -8.64 -8.43
C ASN A 38 -10.85 -9.80 -8.63
N ARG A 39 -10.65 -10.26 -9.88
CA ARG A 39 -9.76 -11.39 -10.21
C ARG A 39 -8.32 -11.23 -9.68
N GLU A 40 -7.70 -10.07 -9.88
CA GLU A 40 -6.38 -9.76 -9.32
C GLU A 40 -6.38 -9.83 -7.80
N GLN A 41 -7.50 -9.42 -7.20
CA GLN A 41 -7.65 -9.51 -5.77
C GLN A 41 -7.69 -10.99 -5.34
N TRP A 42 -8.45 -11.84 -6.02
CA TRP A 42 -8.44 -13.29 -5.72
C TRP A 42 -7.05 -13.91 -5.81
N ILE A 43 -6.24 -13.53 -6.80
CA ILE A 43 -4.86 -14.03 -6.94
C ILE A 43 -4.01 -13.63 -5.73
N HIS A 44 -4.04 -12.36 -5.32
CA HIS A 44 -3.25 -11.92 -4.16
C HIS A 44 -3.77 -12.50 -2.84
N PHE A 45 -5.08 -12.75 -2.72
CA PHE A 45 -5.63 -13.44 -1.55
C PHE A 45 -5.10 -14.86 -1.46
N TYR A 46 -5.14 -15.61 -2.56
CA TYR A 46 -4.64 -16.97 -2.61
C TYR A 46 -3.16 -17.05 -2.19
N LYS A 47 -2.33 -16.10 -2.67
CA LYS A 47 -0.92 -15.98 -2.24
C LYS A 47 -0.78 -15.68 -0.74
N TRP A 48 -1.62 -14.78 -0.21
CA TRP A 48 -1.62 -14.44 1.22
C TRP A 48 -2.08 -15.62 2.10
N ALA A 49 -3.17 -16.29 1.73
CA ALA A 49 -3.73 -17.42 2.45
C ALA A 49 -2.75 -18.59 2.48
N LYS A 50 -2.12 -18.91 1.33
CA LYS A 50 -1.08 -19.95 1.25
C LYS A 50 0.07 -19.73 2.24
N LYS A 51 0.40 -18.47 2.55
CA LYS A 51 1.50 -18.08 3.46
C LYS A 51 1.06 -17.98 4.92
N ASN A 52 -0.12 -17.41 5.18
CA ASN A 52 -0.53 -17.01 6.54
C ASN A 52 -1.66 -17.85 7.13
N ALA A 53 -2.43 -18.57 6.31
CA ALA A 53 -3.51 -19.44 6.78
C ALA A 53 -3.02 -20.84 7.19
N ARG A 54 -1.71 -21.12 7.06
CA ARG A 54 -1.12 -22.32 7.64
C ARG A 54 -1.05 -22.13 9.16
N PRO A 55 -1.56 -23.08 9.97
CA PRO A 55 -1.37 -23.02 11.40
C PRO A 55 0.13 -22.93 11.70
N PRO A 56 0.56 -22.08 12.65
CA PRO A 56 1.96 -22.02 13.04
C PRO A 56 2.41 -23.41 13.51
N PRO A 57 3.65 -23.84 13.18
CA PRO A 57 4.17 -25.12 13.65
C PRO A 57 4.11 -25.18 15.18
N ALA A 58 3.76 -26.34 15.74
CA ALA A 58 3.45 -26.53 17.17
C ALA A 58 4.44 -25.85 18.12
N HIS A 59 5.75 -25.96 17.83
CA HIS A 59 6.83 -25.34 18.60
C HIS A 59 6.73 -23.79 18.72
N ARG A 60 6.24 -23.10 17.69
CA ARG A 60 6.02 -21.63 17.74
C ARG A 60 4.79 -21.25 18.56
N ALA A 61 3.76 -22.09 18.57
CA ALA A 61 2.57 -21.89 19.39
C ALA A 61 2.91 -22.05 20.88
N GLU A 62 3.71 -23.05 21.23
CA GLU A 62 4.20 -23.27 22.61
C GLU A 62 5.09 -22.11 23.10
N LEU A 63 6.01 -21.60 22.27
CA LEU A 63 6.83 -20.45 22.61
C LEU A 63 6.00 -19.18 22.86
N ALA A 64 4.97 -18.94 22.03
CA ALA A 64 4.08 -17.79 22.21
C ALA A 64 3.25 -17.91 23.51
N GLN A 65 2.77 -19.11 23.85
CA GLN A 65 2.08 -19.35 25.11
C GLN A 65 2.99 -19.13 26.33
N ARG A 66 4.26 -19.59 26.27
CA ARG A 66 5.25 -19.36 27.33
C ARG A 66 5.58 -17.89 27.54
N GLN A 67 5.65 -17.10 26.47
CA GLN A 67 5.95 -15.66 26.55
C GLN A 67 4.81 -14.85 27.14
N MET A 68 3.55 -15.28 27.01
CA MET A 68 2.42 -14.57 27.61
C MET A 68 2.24 -14.85 29.12
N GLN A 69 2.94 -15.84 29.69
CA GLN A 69 2.79 -16.25 31.09
C GLN A 69 3.86 -15.72 32.05
N ALA A 70 4.94 -15.07 31.57
CA ALA A 70 6.04 -14.67 32.43
C ALA A 70 6.09 -13.15 32.67
N PRO A 71 5.74 -12.63 33.86
CA PRO A 71 6.13 -11.28 34.26
C PRO A 71 7.65 -11.25 34.47
N THR A 72 8.34 -10.44 33.65
CA THR A 72 9.80 -10.33 33.64
C THR A 72 10.28 -9.65 34.92
N GLN A 73 10.77 -10.41 35.90
CA GLN A 73 11.52 -9.82 37.01
C GLN A 73 12.97 -9.57 36.55
N ILE A 74 13.35 -8.29 36.48
CA ILE A 74 14.72 -7.84 36.23
C ILE A 74 15.52 -8.10 37.50
N GLN A 75 16.34 -9.17 37.52
CA GLN A 75 17.29 -9.39 38.60
C GLN A 75 18.50 -8.48 38.38
N GLN A 76 18.78 -7.58 39.33
CA GLN A 76 20.04 -6.85 39.35
C GLN A 76 21.15 -7.74 39.93
N PRO A 77 22.38 -7.69 39.38
CA PRO A 77 23.48 -8.48 39.89
C PRO A 77 23.95 -7.93 41.23
N LYS A 78 24.00 -8.81 42.25
CA LYS A 78 24.54 -8.50 43.57
C LYS A 78 26.06 -8.44 43.49
N LEU A 79 26.64 -7.28 43.77
CA LEU A 79 28.08 -7.12 44.02
C LEU A 79 28.38 -7.61 45.44
N SER A 80 29.20 -8.67 45.59
CA SER A 80 29.77 -9.05 46.87
C SER A 80 30.97 -8.14 47.20
N PRO A 81 31.16 -7.73 48.47
CA PRO A 81 32.36 -6.98 48.89
C PRO A 81 33.60 -7.87 48.76
N PHE A 82 34.59 -7.47 47.95
CA PHE A 82 35.83 -8.23 47.74
C PHE A 82 37.04 -7.42 48.19
N ASP A 83 37.97 -8.10 48.86
CA ASP A 83 39.23 -7.58 49.35
C ASP A 83 40.03 -6.82 48.25
N PRO A 84 40.55 -5.61 48.55
CA PRO A 84 41.07 -4.69 47.55
C PRO A 84 42.42 -5.10 46.90
N TYR A 85 42.95 -6.29 47.17
CA TYR A 85 44.32 -6.68 46.79
C TYR A 85 44.47 -8.11 46.24
N SER A 86 43.44 -8.65 45.57
CA SER A 86 43.62 -9.86 44.75
C SER A 86 44.30 -9.51 43.41
N PRO A 87 45.40 -10.20 43.02
CA PRO A 87 46.07 -9.98 41.73
C PRO A 87 45.13 -10.12 40.52
N LEU A 88 44.09 -10.96 40.63
CA LEU A 88 43.08 -11.14 39.59
C LEU A 88 42.20 -9.90 39.42
N ILE A 89 41.89 -9.20 40.52
CA ILE A 89 41.15 -7.93 40.46
C ILE A 89 42.01 -6.84 39.84
N TYR A 90 43.30 -6.79 40.17
CA TYR A 90 44.22 -5.85 39.53
C TYR A 90 44.32 -6.09 38.02
N MET A 91 44.44 -7.35 37.58
CA MET A 91 44.43 -7.69 36.17
C MET A 91 43.10 -7.34 35.49
N TYR A 92 41.98 -7.59 36.16
CA TYR A 92 40.65 -7.23 35.66
C TYR A 92 40.52 -5.71 35.47
N ILE A 93 40.86 -4.92 36.49
CA ILE A 93 40.83 -3.45 36.44
C ILE A 93 41.77 -2.93 35.35
N ALA A 94 42.99 -3.46 35.25
CA ALA A 94 43.93 -3.08 34.19
C ALA A 94 43.38 -3.39 32.78
N SER A 95 42.69 -4.53 32.63
CA SER A 95 42.04 -4.92 31.38
C SER A 95 40.86 -4.01 31.03
N GLU A 96 40.02 -3.66 32.01
CA GLU A 96 38.92 -2.70 31.83
C GLU A 96 39.45 -1.30 31.48
N MET A 97 40.51 -0.85 32.16
CA MET A 97 41.16 0.43 31.86
C MET A 97 41.71 0.45 30.42
N HIS A 98 42.31 -0.66 29.96
CA HIS A 98 42.79 -0.76 28.58
C HIS A 98 41.63 -0.75 27.58
N ALA A 99 40.56 -1.51 27.85
CA ALA A 99 39.35 -1.51 27.02
C ALA A 99 38.70 -0.12 26.94
N ASN A 100 38.64 0.60 28.06
CA ASN A 100 38.11 1.96 28.13
C ASN A 100 38.96 2.94 27.32
N ARG A 101 40.31 2.87 27.38
CA ARG A 101 41.17 3.70 26.53
C ARG A 101 40.96 3.42 25.04
N GLN A 102 40.79 2.16 24.65
CA GLN A 102 40.51 1.82 23.25
C GLN A 102 39.15 2.38 22.80
N LYS A 103 38.15 2.32 23.69
CA LYS A 103 36.83 2.88 23.45
C LYS A 103 36.90 4.42 23.29
N GLU A 104 37.64 5.11 24.14
CA GLU A 104 37.85 6.56 24.02
C GLU A 104 38.54 6.94 22.71
N LYS A 105 39.60 6.22 22.32
CA LYS A 105 40.26 6.41 21.02
C LYS A 105 39.29 6.20 19.86
N SER A 106 38.45 5.16 19.92
CA SER A 106 37.45 4.89 18.89
C SER A 106 36.40 6.00 18.77
N LEU A 107 35.99 6.57 19.92
CA LEU A 107 35.04 7.69 19.96
C LEU A 107 35.67 8.96 19.40
N GLN A 108 36.92 9.26 19.76
CA GLN A 108 37.65 10.41 19.20
C GLN A 108 37.79 10.31 17.68
N GLN A 109 38.21 9.15 17.15
CA GLN A 109 38.30 8.92 15.70
C GLN A 109 36.93 9.06 15.00
N HIS A 110 35.86 8.60 15.63
CA HIS A 110 34.51 8.76 15.11
C HIS A 110 34.07 10.22 15.11
N PHE A 111 34.39 10.99 16.16
CA PHE A 111 34.14 12.44 16.21
C PHE A 111 34.92 13.19 15.14
N GLU A 112 36.20 12.87 14.92
CA GLU A 112 37.01 13.44 13.83
C GLU A 112 36.41 13.12 12.45
N THR A 113 35.89 11.91 12.26
CA THR A 113 35.20 11.54 11.02
C THR A 113 33.90 12.34 10.82
N LEU A 114 33.16 12.59 11.90
CA LEU A 114 31.91 13.38 11.85
C LEU A 114 32.14 14.88 11.73
N SER A 115 33.26 15.39 12.23
CA SER A 115 33.62 16.82 12.16
C SER A 115 34.08 17.23 10.77
N GLN A 116 34.58 16.29 9.97
CA GLN A 116 34.86 16.53 8.56
C GLN A 116 33.56 16.85 7.81
N PRO A 117 33.51 17.94 7.02
CA PRO A 117 32.31 18.29 6.27
C PRO A 117 31.97 17.16 5.30
N LYS A 118 30.73 16.65 5.41
CA LYS A 118 30.22 15.63 4.48
C LYS A 118 30.41 16.15 3.04
N HIS A 119 31.20 15.41 2.26
CA HIS A 119 31.41 15.72 0.85
C HIS A 119 30.04 15.92 0.20
N LYS A 120 29.84 17.08 -0.46
CA LYS A 120 28.59 17.37 -1.18
C LYS A 120 28.40 16.25 -2.19
N ARG A 121 27.51 15.30 -1.91
CA ARG A 121 27.04 14.33 -2.90
C ARG A 121 26.63 15.17 -4.10
N LYS A 122 27.15 14.86 -5.30
CA LYS A 122 26.71 15.47 -6.57
C LYS A 122 25.23 15.08 -6.77
N LYS A 123 24.33 15.72 -6.02
CA LYS A 123 22.89 15.55 -6.10
C LYS A 123 22.51 16.02 -7.50
N TYR A 124 22.22 15.05 -8.36
CA TYR A 124 21.64 15.24 -9.68
C TYR A 124 22.41 16.27 -10.52
N VAL A 125 23.51 15.83 -11.15
CA VAL A 125 23.97 16.53 -12.37
C VAL A 125 22.80 16.38 -13.35
N LYS A 126 22.11 17.48 -13.64
CA LYS A 126 21.01 17.46 -14.60
C LYS A 126 21.60 16.91 -15.91
N PRO A 127 21.05 15.82 -16.47
CA PRO A 127 21.58 15.30 -17.72
C PRO A 127 21.53 16.42 -18.76
N PRO A 128 22.50 16.46 -19.69
CA PRO A 128 22.44 17.39 -20.81
C PRO A 128 21.06 17.29 -21.47
N LYS A 129 20.53 18.43 -21.93
CA LYS A 129 19.21 18.45 -22.56
C LYS A 129 19.24 17.45 -23.72
N ARG A 130 18.38 16.43 -23.67
CA ARG A 130 18.20 15.51 -24.79
C ARG A 130 17.82 16.33 -26.02
N GLU A 131 18.65 16.27 -27.05
CA GLU A 131 18.30 16.75 -28.38
C GLU A 131 17.23 15.80 -28.91
N TYR A 132 15.97 16.20 -28.79
CA TYR A 132 14.88 15.47 -29.43
C TYR A 132 14.96 15.76 -30.93
N PRO A 133 14.78 14.75 -31.81
CA PRO A 133 14.61 15.01 -33.23
C PRO A 133 13.51 16.05 -33.40
N TYR A 134 13.75 17.00 -34.32
CA TYR A 134 12.92 18.17 -34.57
C TYR A 134 11.43 17.82 -34.42
N ARG A 135 10.82 18.29 -33.34
CA ARG A 135 9.37 18.21 -33.17
C ARG A 135 8.78 19.40 -33.92
N PRO A 136 8.13 19.20 -35.08
CA PRO A 136 7.48 20.30 -35.77
C PRO A 136 6.45 20.92 -34.81
N GLN A 137 6.58 22.22 -34.55
CA GLN A 137 5.56 22.96 -33.84
C GLN A 137 4.36 23.09 -34.78
N LEU A 138 3.41 22.15 -34.68
CA LEU A 138 2.19 22.13 -35.50
C LEU A 138 1.28 23.37 -35.29
N CYS A 139 1.67 24.28 -34.40
CA CYS A 139 0.97 25.52 -34.14
C CYS A 139 2.01 26.64 -34.11
N ASN A 140 2.07 27.50 -35.13
CA ASN A 140 2.74 28.81 -35.09
C ASN A 140 2.08 29.78 -34.06
N ARG A 141 1.46 29.25 -33.01
CA ARG A 141 0.76 30.01 -31.99
C ARG A 141 1.72 30.21 -30.82
N PRO A 142 1.91 31.46 -30.35
CA PRO A 142 2.65 31.70 -29.13
C PRO A 142 2.03 30.89 -27.99
N PRO A 143 2.83 30.46 -26.99
CA PRO A 143 2.30 29.76 -25.83
C PRO A 143 1.17 30.61 -25.21
N PRO A 144 0.09 29.96 -24.72
CA PRO A 144 -1.02 30.68 -24.13
C PRO A 144 -0.51 31.60 -23.02
N ARG A 145 -0.69 32.91 -23.21
CA ARG A 145 -0.33 33.90 -22.19
C ARG A 145 -1.20 33.66 -20.96
N PRO A 146 -0.71 33.97 -19.75
CA PRO A 146 -1.56 34.01 -18.56
C PRO A 146 -2.83 34.79 -18.87
N GLU A 147 -4.00 34.21 -18.57
CA GLU A 147 -5.28 34.86 -18.88
C GLU A 147 -5.33 36.26 -18.25
N ARG A 148 -5.75 37.25 -19.05
CA ARG A 148 -5.92 38.63 -18.59
C ARG A 148 -6.98 38.62 -17.47
N GLY A 149 -6.53 38.81 -16.22
CA GLY A 149 -7.38 38.78 -15.03
C GLY A 149 -7.07 37.66 -14.04
N ARG A 150 -6.23 36.67 -14.40
CA ARG A 150 -5.65 35.77 -13.39
C ARG A 150 -4.60 36.56 -12.63
N PRO A 151 -4.68 36.68 -11.28
CA PRO A 151 -3.65 37.37 -10.52
C PRO A 151 -2.29 36.73 -10.84
N VAL A 152 -1.39 37.54 -11.40
CA VAL A 152 -0.07 37.11 -11.88
C VAL A 152 0.74 36.53 -10.73
N ALA A 153 0.56 37.09 -9.52
CA ALA A 153 1.07 36.53 -8.28
C ALA A 153 0.04 35.59 -7.65
N LYS A 154 0.42 34.32 -7.48
CA LYS A 154 -0.34 33.39 -6.64
C LYS A 154 -0.33 33.90 -5.19
N PRO A 155 -1.45 33.85 -4.46
CA PRO A 155 -1.44 34.19 -3.04
C PRO A 155 -0.43 33.29 -2.33
N LYS A 156 0.38 33.86 -1.43
CA LYS A 156 1.35 33.11 -0.64
C LYS A 156 0.59 32.33 0.43
N VAL A 157 0.34 31.06 0.17
CA VAL A 157 -0.32 30.15 1.12
C VAL A 157 0.75 29.56 2.06
N PRO A 158 0.58 29.63 3.39
CA PRO A 158 1.43 28.93 4.34
C PRO A 158 1.49 27.42 4.02
N CYS A 159 2.65 26.79 4.22
CA CYS A 159 2.81 25.35 3.93
C CYS A 159 1.92 24.46 4.82
N CYS A 160 1.62 24.92 6.04
CA CYS A 160 0.69 24.29 6.97
C CYS A 160 -0.04 25.35 7.81
N PHE A 161 -1.27 25.04 8.22
CA PHE A 161 -2.03 25.83 9.19
C PHE A 161 -2.00 25.09 10.53
N GLN A 162 -1.79 25.82 11.63
CA GLN A 162 -1.77 25.22 12.98
C GLN A 162 -3.15 24.67 13.38
N HIS A 163 -4.22 25.32 12.92
CA HIS A 163 -5.61 24.94 13.20
C HIS A 163 -6.47 25.05 11.93
N GLU A 164 -7.54 24.25 11.86
CA GLU A 164 -8.49 24.29 10.74
C GLU A 164 -9.24 25.63 10.66
N ASN A 165 -9.52 26.26 11.81
CA ASN A 165 -10.14 27.58 11.86
C ASN A 165 -9.28 28.65 11.19
N LEU A 166 -7.95 28.61 11.37
CA LEU A 166 -7.02 29.53 10.70
C LEU A 166 -6.97 29.28 9.19
N ARG A 167 -7.12 28.03 8.78
CA ARG A 167 -7.24 27.67 7.37
C ARG A 167 -8.53 28.23 6.79
N LEU A 168 -9.67 28.03 7.43
CA LEU A 168 -10.96 28.54 6.99
C LEU A 168 -10.97 30.07 6.93
N ASP A 169 -10.47 30.73 7.97
CA ASP A 169 -10.36 32.19 8.03
C ASP A 169 -9.44 32.73 6.91
N PHE A 170 -8.28 32.09 6.68
CA PHE A 170 -7.38 32.43 5.58
C PHE A 170 -8.04 32.29 4.21
N TRP A 171 -8.75 31.18 3.95
CA TRP A 171 -9.45 31.00 2.68
C TRP A 171 -10.67 31.90 2.52
N SER A 172 -11.29 32.32 3.63
CA SER A 172 -12.39 33.28 3.62
C SER A 172 -11.93 34.71 3.33
N LYS A 173 -10.72 35.08 3.78
CA LYS A 173 -10.08 36.38 3.56
C LYS A 173 -9.34 36.50 2.23
N ILE A 174 -9.08 35.38 1.55
CA ILE A 174 -8.52 35.43 0.19
C ILE A 174 -9.61 35.93 -0.75
N ASP A 175 -9.56 37.23 -1.02
CA ASP A 175 -10.36 37.87 -2.05
C ASP A 175 -9.72 37.65 -3.42
N TYR A 176 -10.24 36.65 -4.14
CA TYR A 176 -10.03 36.62 -5.58
C TYR A 176 -10.91 37.72 -6.18
N LYS A 177 -10.34 38.88 -6.48
CA LYS A 177 -11.05 39.93 -7.24
C LYS A 177 -11.62 39.32 -8.51
N ILE A 178 -12.94 39.11 -8.54
CA ILE A 178 -13.62 38.54 -9.69
C ILE A 178 -13.53 39.58 -10.80
N SER A 179 -12.94 39.20 -11.94
CA SER A 179 -12.86 40.12 -13.06
C SER A 179 -14.26 40.54 -13.52
N PRO A 180 -14.47 41.79 -13.97
CA PRO A 180 -15.77 42.23 -14.47
C PRO A 180 -16.25 41.40 -15.66
N ASN A 181 -15.32 40.84 -16.44
CA ASN A 181 -15.62 39.92 -17.54
C ASN A 181 -16.16 38.57 -17.05
N ALA A 182 -15.65 38.05 -15.92
CA ALA A 182 -16.15 36.82 -15.32
C ALA A 182 -17.58 36.98 -14.80
N LEU A 183 -17.92 38.15 -14.24
CA LEU A 183 -19.30 38.45 -13.82
C LEU A 183 -20.28 38.48 -15.01
N ARG A 184 -19.80 38.91 -16.19
CA ARG A 184 -20.60 38.95 -17.43
C ARG A 184 -20.51 37.65 -18.24
N ALA A 185 -19.67 36.70 -17.85
CA ALA A 185 -19.44 35.49 -18.60
C ALA A 185 -20.64 34.54 -18.48
N LYS A 186 -21.26 34.22 -19.61
CA LYS A 186 -22.28 33.17 -19.71
C LYS A 186 -21.61 31.85 -20.08
N ALA A 187 -22.05 30.76 -19.45
CA ALA A 187 -21.58 29.43 -19.82
C ALA A 187 -21.88 29.13 -21.30
N SER A 188 -20.95 28.49 -21.99
CA SER A 188 -21.18 28.08 -23.38
C SER A 188 -22.23 26.98 -23.46
N LYS A 189 -22.95 26.88 -24.58
CA LYS A 189 -23.98 25.84 -24.81
C LYS A 189 -23.44 24.44 -24.50
N LYS A 190 -22.20 24.15 -24.91
CA LYS A 190 -21.52 22.87 -24.64
C LYS A 190 -21.28 22.61 -23.16
N VAL A 191 -20.89 23.63 -22.38
CA VAL A 191 -20.73 23.49 -20.93
C VAL A 191 -22.08 23.20 -20.27
N VAL A 192 -23.14 23.89 -20.70
CA VAL A 192 -24.50 23.64 -20.21
C VAL A 192 -24.96 22.23 -20.58
N GLU A 193 -24.70 21.74 -21.79
CA GLU A 193 -24.99 20.37 -22.20
C GLU A 193 -24.23 19.32 -21.39
N LEU A 194 -22.93 19.54 -21.14
CA LEU A 194 -22.10 18.64 -20.34
C LEU A 194 -22.49 18.63 -18.86
N ALA A 195 -23.03 19.74 -18.34
CA ALA A 195 -23.52 19.84 -16.98
C ALA A 195 -24.87 19.12 -16.77
N LYS A 196 -25.62 18.82 -17.84
CA LYS A 196 -26.86 18.03 -17.72
C LYS A 196 -26.52 16.63 -17.22
N PRO A 197 -27.38 16.03 -16.35
CA PRO A 197 -27.17 14.67 -15.88
C PRO A 197 -27.12 13.70 -17.07
N ARG A 198 -26.18 12.75 -17.03
CA ARG A 198 -26.08 11.72 -18.06
C ARG A 198 -27.32 10.83 -18.01
N THR A 199 -28.06 10.76 -19.11
CA THR A 199 -29.16 9.81 -19.27
C THR A 199 -28.59 8.40 -19.44
N TYR A 200 -29.03 7.46 -18.61
CA TYR A 200 -28.68 6.04 -18.73
C TYR A 200 -29.88 5.23 -19.24
N PRO A 201 -29.66 4.24 -20.13
CA PRO A 201 -28.38 3.83 -20.73
C PRO A 201 -27.81 4.86 -21.72
N PRO A 202 -26.48 4.89 -21.94
CA PRO A 202 -25.90 5.76 -22.96
C PRO A 202 -26.49 5.43 -24.34
N LYS A 203 -26.72 6.45 -25.17
CA LYS A 203 -27.20 6.26 -26.53
C LYS A 203 -26.20 5.35 -27.28
N PRO A 204 -26.63 4.19 -27.80
CA PRO A 204 -25.73 3.31 -28.54
C PRO A 204 -25.24 4.02 -29.81
N HIS A 205 -23.96 3.81 -30.16
CA HIS A 205 -23.37 4.35 -31.39
C HIS A 205 -24.08 3.81 -32.65
N CYS A 206 -24.64 2.61 -32.56
CA CYS A 206 -25.34 1.95 -33.65
C CYS A 206 -26.85 1.95 -33.38
N PRO A 207 -27.70 2.11 -34.41
CA PRO A 207 -29.13 1.84 -34.27
C PRO A 207 -29.29 0.39 -33.80
N LEU A 208 -30.00 0.19 -32.69
CA LEU A 208 -30.35 -1.16 -32.28
C LEU A 208 -31.27 -1.75 -33.34
N PRO A 209 -31.10 -3.03 -33.71
CA PRO A 209 -32.06 -3.68 -34.60
C PRO A 209 -33.46 -3.54 -34.01
N ALA A 210 -34.47 -3.40 -34.88
CA ALA A 210 -35.86 -3.44 -34.46
C ALA A 210 -36.06 -4.67 -33.58
N LYS A 211 -36.77 -4.52 -32.46
CA LYS A 211 -37.01 -5.63 -31.53
C LYS A 211 -37.54 -6.82 -32.35
N PRO A 212 -36.96 -8.02 -32.23
CA PRO A 212 -37.51 -9.18 -32.91
C PRO A 212 -38.97 -9.35 -32.48
N GLU A 213 -39.88 -9.53 -33.45
CA GLU A 213 -41.30 -9.77 -33.19
C GLU A 213 -41.51 -11.05 -32.40
N GLU A 214 -40.59 -12.00 -32.53
CA GLU A 214 -40.60 -13.23 -31.77
C GLU A 214 -40.06 -13.02 -30.35
N PRO A 215 -40.85 -13.36 -29.31
CA PRO A 215 -40.37 -13.31 -27.94
C PRO A 215 -39.24 -14.33 -27.79
N VAL A 216 -38.03 -13.85 -27.48
CA VAL A 216 -36.89 -14.70 -27.13
C VAL A 216 -37.37 -15.69 -26.06
N PRO A 217 -37.19 -17.01 -26.25
CA PRO A 217 -37.67 -17.99 -25.29
C PRO A 217 -37.09 -17.67 -23.92
N LYS A 218 -37.97 -17.60 -22.92
CA LYS A 218 -37.55 -17.34 -21.54
C LYS A 218 -36.53 -18.39 -21.17
N ARG A 219 -35.36 -17.94 -20.66
CA ARG A 219 -34.35 -18.84 -20.12
C ARG A 219 -34.93 -19.58 -18.91
N THR A 220 -35.48 -20.76 -19.13
CA THR A 220 -35.95 -21.66 -18.08
C THR A 220 -34.75 -22.39 -17.49
N LYS A 221 -34.69 -22.49 -16.16
CA LYS A 221 -33.76 -23.43 -15.52
C LYS A 221 -34.14 -24.85 -15.93
N MET A 222 -33.14 -25.71 -16.13
CA MET A 222 -33.39 -27.14 -16.36
C MET A 222 -34.20 -27.72 -15.20
N SER A 223 -35.22 -28.52 -15.51
CA SER A 223 -35.93 -29.30 -14.49
C SER A 223 -34.99 -30.29 -13.81
N ALA A 224 -35.33 -30.79 -12.62
CA ALA A 224 -34.50 -31.77 -11.92
C ALA A 224 -34.27 -33.06 -12.72
N ARG A 225 -35.19 -33.42 -13.62
CA ARG A 225 -35.05 -34.54 -14.56
C ARG A 225 -34.05 -34.18 -15.67
N GLN A 226 -34.21 -33.02 -16.31
CA GLN A 226 -33.30 -32.52 -17.34
C GLN A 226 -31.87 -32.35 -16.81
N TRP A 227 -31.71 -31.93 -15.54
CA TRP A 227 -30.40 -31.85 -14.88
C TRP A 227 -29.76 -33.22 -14.68
N ARG A 228 -30.53 -34.23 -14.29
CA ARG A 228 -30.02 -35.61 -14.16
C ARG A 228 -29.57 -36.16 -15.51
N GLU A 229 -30.39 -36.02 -16.54
CA GLU A 229 -30.06 -36.44 -17.91
C GLU A 229 -28.84 -35.68 -18.45
N HIS A 230 -28.75 -34.36 -18.22
CA HIS A 230 -27.59 -33.55 -18.61
C HIS A 230 -26.32 -34.00 -17.88
N ARG A 231 -26.41 -34.31 -16.59
CA ARG A 231 -25.27 -34.81 -15.81
C ARG A 231 -24.81 -36.20 -16.27
N ILE A 232 -25.74 -37.09 -16.63
CA ILE A 232 -25.44 -38.40 -17.24
C ILE A 232 -24.70 -38.19 -18.56
N ARG A 233 -25.18 -37.28 -19.41
CA ARG A 233 -24.53 -36.94 -20.69
C ARG A 233 -23.14 -36.34 -20.50
N LEU A 234 -22.95 -35.46 -19.52
CA LEU A 234 -21.61 -34.92 -19.22
C LEU A 234 -20.67 -36.01 -18.73
N ASN A 235 -21.14 -36.91 -17.86
CA ASN A 235 -20.35 -38.04 -17.40
C ASN A 235 -19.96 -38.96 -18.56
N SER A 236 -20.87 -39.25 -19.51
CA SER A 236 -20.54 -40.09 -20.67
C SER A 236 -19.54 -39.44 -21.61
N LEU A 237 -19.64 -38.13 -21.83
CA LEU A 237 -18.69 -37.37 -22.64
C LEU A 237 -17.33 -37.17 -21.96
N SER A 238 -17.28 -37.24 -20.63
CA SER A 238 -16.04 -37.12 -19.85
C SER A 238 -15.21 -38.40 -19.84
N LEU A 239 -15.83 -39.54 -20.16
CA LEU A 239 -15.13 -40.80 -20.28
C LEU A 239 -14.36 -40.85 -21.62
N PRO A 240 -13.12 -41.35 -21.62
CA PRO A 240 -12.38 -41.54 -22.86
C PRO A 240 -13.15 -42.51 -23.76
N ASN A 241 -13.14 -42.23 -25.07
CA ASN A 241 -13.80 -43.08 -26.06
C ASN A 241 -13.23 -44.51 -25.95
N PRO A 242 -14.06 -45.57 -25.82
CA PRO A 242 -13.58 -46.94 -25.65
C PRO A 242 -12.60 -47.36 -26.74
N ARG A 243 -12.79 -46.88 -27.98
CA ARG A 243 -11.87 -47.12 -29.10
C ARG A 243 -10.46 -46.56 -28.84
N VAL A 244 -10.37 -45.41 -28.19
CA VAL A 244 -9.08 -44.80 -27.83
C VAL A 244 -8.41 -45.58 -26.70
N LEU A 245 -9.19 -46.12 -25.76
CA LEU A 245 -8.65 -46.99 -24.70
C LEU A 245 -8.08 -48.29 -25.29
N GLU A 246 -8.77 -48.92 -26.25
CA GLU A 246 -8.28 -50.13 -26.94
C GLU A 246 -7.01 -49.87 -27.76
N GLU A 247 -6.94 -48.74 -28.48
CA GLU A 247 -5.74 -48.35 -29.20
C GLU A 247 -4.55 -48.12 -28.26
N LEU A 248 -4.77 -47.51 -27.09
CA LEU A 248 -3.73 -47.30 -26.09
C LEU A 248 -3.30 -48.61 -25.43
N SER A 249 -4.22 -49.54 -25.15
CA SER A 249 -3.85 -50.86 -24.61
C SER A 249 -3.05 -51.68 -25.62
N ASN A 250 -3.41 -51.63 -26.91
CA ASN A 250 -2.68 -52.33 -27.97
C ASN A 250 -1.28 -51.76 -28.22
N ARG A 251 -1.09 -50.44 -28.04
CA ARG A 251 0.24 -49.81 -28.07
C ARG A 251 1.14 -50.26 -26.93
N LEU A 252 0.59 -50.53 -25.75
CA LEU A 252 1.34 -51.01 -24.58
C LEU A 252 1.70 -52.49 -24.67
N THR A 253 0.89 -53.31 -25.34
CA THR A 253 1.19 -54.74 -25.56
C THR A 253 2.09 -54.99 -26.77
N GLY A 254 2.16 -54.05 -27.72
CA GLY A 254 3.05 -54.09 -28.89
C GLY A 254 4.53 -53.74 -28.60
N SER A 255 4.86 -53.19 -27.43
CA SER A 255 6.24 -52.90 -27.04
C SER A 255 6.91 -54.07 -26.30
N LYS A 256 6.95 -55.25 -26.93
CA LYS A 256 7.85 -56.34 -26.55
C LYS A 256 8.99 -56.44 -27.58
N GLN A 257 9.91 -55.47 -27.52
CA GLN A 257 11.31 -55.61 -27.95
C GLN A 257 12.05 -54.31 -27.59
N ILE A 258 12.32 -54.11 -26.30
CA ILE A 258 13.42 -53.24 -25.89
C ILE A 258 14.41 -54.20 -25.22
N GLN A 259 15.44 -54.57 -25.99
CA GLN A 259 16.57 -55.32 -25.48
C GLN A 259 17.26 -54.49 -24.39
N PHE A 260 17.21 -54.96 -23.15
CA PHE A 260 18.15 -54.54 -22.14
C PHE A 260 19.52 -55.13 -22.49
N ILE A 261 20.38 -54.34 -23.11
CA ILE A 261 21.80 -54.65 -23.21
C ILE A 261 22.44 -54.23 -21.88
N PHE A 262 22.70 -55.20 -21.00
CA PHE A 262 23.68 -55.06 -19.94
C PHE A 262 25.07 -55.22 -20.58
N VAL A 263 25.83 -54.14 -20.66
CA VAL A 263 27.29 -54.21 -20.93
C VAL A 263 27.98 -54.20 -19.58
N ILE A 264 28.62 -55.33 -19.26
CA ILE A 264 29.66 -55.42 -18.23
C ILE A 264 30.98 -55.15 -18.95
N VAL A 265 31.61 -54.01 -18.66
CA VAL A 265 33.07 -53.79 -18.55
C VAL A 265 33.28 -52.65 -17.56
#